data_AF-A0A0Q9MBY0-F1
#
_entry.id   AF-A0A0Q9MBY0-F1
#
_cell.length_a   1.000
_cell.length_b   1.000
_cell.length_c   1.000
_cell.angle_alpha   90.00
_cell.angle_beta   90.00
_cell.angle_gamma   90.00
#
_symmetry.space_group_name_H-M   'P 1'
#
loop_
_entity.id
_entity.type
_entity.pdbx_description
1 polymer ?
#
loop_
_entity_poly.entity_id
_entity_poly.type
_entity_poly.pdbx_seq_one_letter_code
_entity_poly.pdbx_strand_id
1 'polypeptide(L)'
;MIRKYKLILSIGIIGLFTMSGSVWAEDQFRNVEVFFQRINVTINGQPTTLTKDSILYEGSVYIPLRSLSEMLGAQVGWDGDNKNVALDFIHDNRNELFTASQKKMYQYVAIRNNQITKDLIPMFKNTVFNDLRSIVDRYAEISKIAKDIDDLTMSQTIDKMKAAIILLQTGWEKKNTDDYMLAWTIYSKNAELLNKDLTTKLSESYHYELIDKTIKK
;
A
#
# COMPACT_ATOMS: atom_id res chain seq x y z
N MET A 1 -67.21 -32.45 -24.88
CA MET A 1 -66.36 -32.13 -23.70
C MET A 1 -65.06 -31.39 -24.04
N ILE A 2 -64.35 -31.71 -25.13
CA ILE A 2 -63.00 -31.18 -25.46
C ILE A 2 -62.91 -29.65 -25.67
N ARG A 3 -63.98 -28.99 -26.17
CA ARG A 3 -63.99 -27.53 -26.41
C ARG A 3 -63.91 -26.68 -25.12
N LYS A 4 -64.47 -27.15 -24.00
CA LYS A 4 -64.49 -26.42 -22.73
C LYS A 4 -63.11 -26.40 -22.06
N TYR A 5 -62.37 -27.51 -22.14
CA TYR A 5 -61.01 -27.60 -21.60
C TYR A 5 -59.99 -26.80 -22.41
N LYS A 6 -60.15 -26.69 -23.74
CA LYS A 6 -59.32 -25.80 -24.57
C LYS A 6 -59.48 -24.33 -24.16
N LEU A 7 -60.70 -23.90 -23.84
CA LEU A 7 -60.98 -22.53 -23.41
C LEU A 7 -60.34 -22.21 -22.05
N ILE A 8 -60.43 -23.15 -21.10
CA ILE A 8 -59.84 -23.03 -19.76
C ILE A 8 -58.31 -23.04 -19.84
N LEU A 9 -57.72 -23.90 -20.68
CA LEU A 9 -56.28 -23.94 -20.90
C LEU A 9 -55.75 -22.63 -21.52
N SER A 10 -56.48 -22.05 -22.48
CA SER A 10 -56.10 -20.77 -23.09
C SER A 10 -56.17 -19.60 -22.12
N ILE A 11 -57.14 -19.56 -21.20
CA ILE A 11 -57.24 -18.51 -20.17
C ILE A 11 -56.08 -18.60 -19.17
N GLY A 12 -55.68 -19.82 -18.79
CA GLY A 12 -54.52 -20.05 -17.92
C GLY A 12 -53.20 -19.57 -18.54
N ILE A 13 -53.01 -19.78 -19.85
CA ILE A 13 -51.80 -19.35 -20.57
C ILE A 13 -51.74 -17.82 -20.72
N ILE A 14 -52.89 -17.16 -20.93
CA ILE A 14 -52.97 -15.69 -21.01
C ILE A 14 -52.67 -15.06 -19.64
N GLY A 15 -53.17 -15.64 -18.55
CA GLY A 15 -52.88 -15.19 -17.18
C GLY A 15 -51.39 -15.25 -16.85
N LEU A 16 -50.70 -16.30 -17.28
CA LEU A 16 -49.25 -16.47 -17.10
C LEU A 16 -48.40 -15.44 -17.86
N PHE A 17 -48.89 -14.90 -18.98
CA PHE A 17 -48.19 -13.84 -19.73
C PHE A 17 -48.34 -12.45 -19.09
N THR A 18 -49.46 -12.19 -18.41
CA THR A 18 -49.72 -10.89 -17.77
C THR A 18 -49.00 -10.67 -16.44
N MET A 19 -48.39 -11.71 -15.85
CA MET A 19 -47.60 -11.62 -14.62
C MET A 19 -46.14 -11.23 -14.86
N SER A 20 -45.79 -10.81 -16.08
CA SER A 20 -44.51 -10.18 -16.40
C SER A 20 -44.52 -8.73 -15.88
N GLY A 21 -44.51 -8.57 -14.56
CA GLY A 21 -44.40 -7.24 -13.95
C GLY A 21 -43.07 -6.61 -14.35
N SER A 22 -43.11 -5.48 -15.02
CA SER A 22 -41.93 -4.64 -15.20
C SER A 22 -41.52 -4.13 -13.81
N VAL A 23 -40.39 -4.62 -13.28
CA VAL A 23 -39.76 -4.03 -12.11
C VAL A 23 -39.06 -2.77 -12.58
N TRP A 24 -39.71 -1.62 -12.42
CA TRP A 24 -39.05 -0.33 -12.58
C TRP A 24 -38.32 -0.05 -11.26
N ALA A 25 -36.99 -0.11 -11.29
CA ALA A 25 -36.21 0.49 -10.22
C ALA A 25 -36.44 2.01 -10.31
N GLU A 26 -37.33 2.54 -9.46
CA GLU A 26 -37.50 3.99 -9.31
C GLU A 26 -36.18 4.52 -8.73
N ASP A 27 -35.42 5.29 -9.52
CA ASP A 27 -34.25 6.00 -9.03
C ASP A 27 -34.71 7.02 -7.99
N GLN A 28 -34.66 6.64 -6.71
CA GLN A 28 -34.96 7.51 -5.59
C GLN A 28 -33.82 8.52 -5.43
N PHE A 29 -33.87 9.61 -6.21
CA PHE A 29 -32.98 10.75 -5.99
C PHE A 29 -33.24 11.32 -4.59
N ARG A 30 -32.26 11.21 -3.70
CA ARG A 30 -32.27 11.90 -2.40
C ARG A 30 -31.59 13.25 -2.55
N ASN A 31 -32.33 14.30 -2.19
CA ASN A 31 -31.73 15.62 -2.01
C ASN A 31 -30.89 15.61 -0.74
N VAL A 32 -29.61 15.91 -0.87
CA VAL A 32 -28.67 16.01 0.24
C VAL A 32 -28.32 17.48 0.41
N GLU A 33 -28.68 18.06 1.56
CA GLU A 33 -28.28 19.41 1.92
C GLU A 33 -26.85 19.38 2.47
N VAL A 34 -25.96 20.17 1.86
CA VAL A 34 -24.53 20.21 2.19
C VAL A 34 -24.07 21.66 2.34
N PHE A 35 -23.11 21.90 3.22
CA PHE A 35 -22.47 23.21 3.32
C PHE A 35 -21.18 23.21 2.53
N PHE A 36 -21.01 24.15 1.59
CA PHE A 36 -19.73 24.35 0.91
C PHE A 36 -18.78 25.10 1.84
N GLN A 37 -17.62 24.50 2.09
CA GLN A 37 -16.58 25.10 2.92
C GLN A 37 -15.30 25.23 2.12
N ARG A 38 -14.69 26.42 2.13
CA ARG A 38 -13.32 26.60 1.64
C ARG A 38 -12.36 26.27 2.77
N ILE A 39 -11.66 25.16 2.63
CA ILE A 39 -10.58 24.77 3.53
C ILE A 39 -9.23 25.16 2.90
N ASN A 40 -8.31 25.63 3.73
CA ASN A 40 -6.93 25.88 3.31
C ASN A 40 -6.15 24.58 3.47
N VAL A 41 -5.62 24.06 2.35
CA VAL A 41 -4.82 22.83 2.33
C VAL A 41 -3.35 23.21 2.16
N THR A 42 -2.47 22.60 2.95
CA THR A 42 -1.02 22.74 2.81
C THR A 42 -0.37 21.37 2.69
N ILE A 43 0.61 21.24 1.78
CA ILE A 43 1.38 20.01 1.59
C ILE A 43 2.85 20.37 1.70
N ASN A 44 3.56 19.71 2.62
CA ASN A 44 4.94 20.05 2.98
C ASN A 44 5.13 21.54 3.33
N GLY A 45 4.12 22.17 3.94
CA GLY A 45 4.15 23.59 4.30
C GLY A 45 3.85 24.56 3.16
N GLN A 46 3.64 24.08 1.92
CA GLN A 46 3.26 24.92 0.80
C GLN A 46 1.73 24.96 0.63
N PRO A 47 1.11 26.14 0.53
CA PRO A 47 -0.32 26.26 0.30
C PRO A 47 -0.72 25.70 -1.06
N THR A 48 -1.89 25.06 -1.13
CA THR A 48 -2.39 24.40 -2.33
C THR A 48 -3.91 24.54 -2.41
N THR A 49 -4.44 24.63 -3.63
CA THR A 49 -5.86 24.88 -3.89
C THR A 49 -6.55 23.65 -4.45
N LEU A 50 -7.69 23.27 -3.87
CA LEU A 50 -8.54 22.20 -4.39
C LEU A 50 -9.17 22.62 -5.72
N THR A 51 -9.34 21.68 -6.65
CA THR A 51 -9.99 21.96 -7.95
C THR A 51 -11.52 22.07 -7.83
N LYS A 52 -12.09 21.56 -6.74
CA LYS A 52 -13.49 21.78 -6.33
C LYS A 52 -13.57 22.05 -4.84
N ASP A 53 -14.60 22.78 -4.44
CA ASP A 53 -14.87 23.06 -3.03
C ASP A 53 -15.12 21.77 -2.25
N SER A 54 -14.66 21.72 -1.00
CA SER A 54 -15.04 20.67 -0.07
C SER A 54 -16.45 20.91 0.45
N ILE A 55 -17.12 19.82 0.83
CA ILE A 55 -18.46 19.88 1.44
C ILE A 55 -18.41 19.37 2.87
N LEU A 56 -19.16 20.02 3.75
CA LEU A 56 -19.43 19.54 5.10
C LEU A 56 -20.80 18.87 5.09
N TYR A 57 -20.82 17.59 5.43
CA TYR A 57 -22.02 16.78 5.51
C TYR A 57 -21.97 15.89 6.74
N GLU A 58 -23.01 15.94 7.57
CA GLU A 58 -23.13 15.17 8.83
C GLU A 58 -21.88 15.28 9.74
N GLY A 59 -21.28 16.48 9.83
CA GLY A 59 -20.09 16.72 10.65
C GLY A 59 -18.77 16.21 10.05
N SER A 60 -18.80 15.64 8.85
CA SER A 60 -17.63 15.18 8.11
C SER A 60 -17.32 16.10 6.93
N VAL A 61 -16.05 16.46 6.75
CA VAL A 61 -15.58 17.22 5.59
C VAL A 61 -15.19 16.24 4.48
N TYR A 62 -15.86 16.35 3.34
CA TYR A 62 -15.57 15.58 2.14
C TYR A 62 -14.75 16.43 1.19
N ILE A 63 -13.61 15.88 0.80
CA ILE A 63 -12.65 16.53 -0.11
C ILE A 63 -12.70 15.79 -1.45
N PRO A 64 -12.59 16.49 -2.60
CA PRO A 64 -12.52 15.83 -3.89
C PRO A 64 -11.31 14.88 -3.94
N LEU A 65 -11.60 13.58 -4.04
CA LEU A 65 -10.58 12.52 -4.05
C LEU A 65 -9.52 12.76 -5.12
N ARG A 66 -9.92 13.18 -6.33
CA ARG A 66 -8.99 13.48 -7.43
C ARG A 66 -8.01 14.59 -7.05
N SER A 67 -8.52 15.73 -6.56
CA SER A 67 -7.65 16.85 -6.18
C SER A 67 -6.64 16.41 -5.12
N LEU A 68 -7.10 15.75 -4.06
CA LEU A 68 -6.21 15.28 -3.00
C LEU A 68 -5.18 14.26 -3.53
N SER A 69 -5.60 13.33 -4.39
CA SER A 69 -4.72 12.29 -4.93
C SER A 69 -3.66 12.88 -5.86
N GLU A 70 -4.04 13.80 -6.77
CA GLU A 70 -3.12 14.51 -7.66
C GLU A 70 -2.13 15.36 -6.89
N MET A 71 -2.60 16.06 -5.85
CA MET A 71 -1.74 16.81 -4.93
C MET A 71 -0.75 15.92 -4.17
N LEU A 72 -1.11 14.67 -3.90
CA LEU A 72 -0.24 13.66 -3.31
C LEU A 72 0.62 12.92 -4.36
N GLY A 73 0.48 13.26 -5.64
CA GLY A 73 1.31 12.75 -6.73
C GLY A 73 0.76 11.53 -7.47
N ALA A 74 -0.52 11.19 -7.32
CA ALA A 74 -1.16 10.17 -8.16
C ALA A 74 -1.68 10.77 -9.47
N GLN A 75 -1.44 10.08 -10.59
CA GLN A 75 -2.24 10.24 -11.78
C GLN A 75 -3.60 9.56 -11.56
N VAL A 76 -4.68 10.27 -11.84
CA VAL A 76 -6.04 9.76 -11.62
C VAL A 76 -6.67 9.39 -12.95
N GLY A 77 -6.81 8.09 -13.19
CA GLY A 77 -7.49 7.52 -14.33
C GLY A 77 -8.95 7.18 -14.02
N TRP A 78 -9.79 7.21 -15.05
CA TRP A 78 -11.15 6.67 -15.00
C TRP A 78 -11.24 5.48 -15.96
N ASP A 79 -11.62 4.33 -15.43
CA ASP A 79 -12.01 3.16 -16.21
C ASP A 79 -13.54 3.15 -16.32
N GLY A 80 -14.03 3.59 -17.49
CA GLY A 80 -15.47 3.69 -17.75
C GLY A 80 -16.17 2.35 -17.88
N ASP A 81 -15.45 1.31 -18.31
CA ASP A 81 -16.01 -0.02 -18.54
C ASP A 81 -16.26 -0.72 -17.21
N ASN A 82 -15.31 -0.61 -16.28
CA ASN A 82 -15.42 -1.18 -14.94
C ASN A 82 -16.00 -0.22 -13.90
N LYS A 83 -16.28 1.04 -14.27
CA LYS A 83 -16.72 2.12 -13.38
C LYS A 83 -15.78 2.34 -12.18
N ASN A 84 -14.48 2.22 -12.41
CA ASN A 84 -13.46 2.30 -11.38
C ASN A 84 -12.57 3.53 -11.56
N VAL A 85 -12.15 4.11 -10.42
CA VAL A 85 -11.12 5.15 -10.40
C VAL A 85 -9.77 4.46 -10.16
N ALA A 86 -8.82 4.65 -11.07
CA ALA A 86 -7.46 4.19 -10.92
C ALA A 86 -6.58 5.34 -10.39
N LEU A 87 -5.81 5.08 -9.34
CA LEU A 87 -4.81 6.00 -8.82
C LEU A 87 -3.43 5.40 -9.10
N ASP A 88 -2.65 6.07 -9.94
CA ASP A 88 -1.31 5.63 -10.30
C ASP A 88 -0.26 6.60 -9.74
N PHE A 89 0.38 6.22 -8.64
CA PHE A 89 1.48 6.97 -8.04
C PHE A 89 2.84 6.68 -8.69
N ILE A 90 2.85 5.77 -9.66
CA ILE A 90 4.04 5.22 -10.31
C ILE A 90 4.12 5.77 -11.74
N HIS A 91 2.98 6.19 -12.34
CA HIS A 91 2.90 6.69 -13.72
C HIS A 91 2.40 8.16 -14.00
N ASP A 92 3.24 9.09 -14.52
CA ASP A 92 2.95 10.53 -14.87
C ASP A 92 4.10 11.62 -14.86
N ASN A 93 5.00 11.77 -15.86
CA ASN A 93 6.17 12.67 -16.02
C ASN A 93 7.10 12.90 -14.78
N ARG A 94 7.66 11.79 -14.27
CA ARG A 94 7.92 11.51 -12.84
C ARG A 94 9.37 11.54 -12.34
N ASN A 95 10.34 12.11 -13.06
CA ASN A 95 11.77 11.98 -12.68
C ASN A 95 12.26 12.84 -11.51
N GLU A 96 11.40 13.60 -10.84
CA GLU A 96 11.75 14.23 -9.54
C GLU A 96 10.82 13.77 -8.41
N LEU A 97 9.56 13.49 -8.74
CA LEU A 97 8.54 13.05 -7.80
C LEU A 97 8.65 11.56 -7.47
N PHE A 98 9.01 10.73 -8.44
CA PHE A 98 9.34 9.32 -8.18
C PHE A 98 10.62 9.23 -7.32
N THR A 99 11.60 10.12 -7.52
CA THR A 99 12.78 10.27 -6.62
C THR A 99 12.30 10.52 -5.23
N ALA A 100 11.41 11.50 -5.08
CA ALA A 100 10.98 11.99 -3.79
C ALA A 100 10.19 10.90 -3.06
N SER A 101 9.36 10.16 -3.79
CA SER A 101 8.61 9.00 -3.29
C SER A 101 9.54 7.86 -2.87
N GLN A 102 10.46 7.43 -3.74
CA GLN A 102 11.44 6.38 -3.43
C GLN A 102 12.37 6.80 -2.28
N LYS A 103 12.89 8.03 -2.29
CA LYS A 103 13.73 8.58 -1.23
C LYS A 103 13.00 8.60 0.11
N LYS A 104 11.72 8.98 0.15
CA LYS A 104 10.87 8.86 1.35
C LYS A 104 10.73 7.41 1.81
N MET A 105 10.60 6.47 0.88
CA MET A 105 10.53 5.05 1.21
C MET A 105 11.85 4.52 1.79
N TYR A 106 13.00 4.93 1.24
CA TYR A 106 14.31 4.63 1.82
C TYR A 106 14.51 5.29 3.20
N GLN A 107 14.00 6.51 3.41
CA GLN A 107 14.00 7.15 4.73
C GLN A 107 13.18 6.33 5.74
N TYR A 108 12.01 5.83 5.33
CA TYR A 108 11.21 4.94 6.16
C TYR A 108 11.97 3.67 6.54
N VAL A 109 12.60 3.00 5.56
CA VAL A 109 13.42 1.79 5.80
C VAL A 109 14.56 2.10 6.77
N ALA A 110 15.28 3.22 6.60
CA ALA A 110 16.37 3.61 7.49
C ALA A 110 15.90 3.87 8.93
N ILE A 111 14.82 4.64 9.11
CA ILE A 111 14.24 4.93 10.42
C ILE A 111 13.80 3.63 11.10
N ARG A 112 13.11 2.76 10.36
CA ARG A 112 12.60 1.51 10.90
C ARG A 112 13.74 0.54 11.24
N ASN A 113 14.76 0.44 10.40
CA ASN A 113 15.98 -0.35 10.68
C ASN A 113 16.70 0.14 11.94
N ASN A 114 16.82 1.46 12.13
CA ASN A 114 17.42 2.04 13.33
C ASN A 114 16.61 1.71 14.59
N GLN A 115 15.28 1.79 14.51
CA GLN A 115 14.41 1.38 15.61
C GLN A 115 14.58 -0.12 15.91
N ILE A 116 14.55 -0.98 14.89
CA ILE A 116 14.71 -2.42 15.08
C ILE A 116 16.05 -2.73 15.75
N THR A 117 17.14 -2.12 15.26
CA THR A 117 18.49 -2.29 15.81
C THR A 117 18.56 -1.83 17.27
N LYS A 118 17.95 -0.68 17.58
CA LYS A 118 17.88 -0.16 18.96
C LYS A 118 17.20 -1.14 19.91
N ASP A 119 16.13 -1.78 19.46
CA ASP A 119 15.37 -2.74 20.27
C ASP A 119 16.10 -4.10 20.36
N LEU A 120 16.86 -4.45 19.33
CA LEU A 120 17.64 -5.69 19.27
C LEU A 120 18.91 -5.66 20.15
N ILE A 121 19.60 -4.51 20.27
CA ILE A 121 20.84 -4.39 21.07
C ILE A 121 20.69 -4.85 22.53
N PRO A 122 19.66 -4.41 23.29
CA PRO A 122 19.44 -4.87 24.66
C PRO A 122 19.22 -6.38 24.76
N MET A 123 18.64 -7.01 23.75
CA MET A 123 18.39 -8.46 23.73
C MET A 123 19.71 -9.24 23.74
N PHE A 124 20.72 -8.74 23.01
CA PHE A 124 22.07 -9.31 23.05
C PHE A 124 22.81 -9.06 24.37
N LYS A 125 22.65 -7.85 24.94
CA LYS A 125 23.35 -7.50 26.18
C LYS A 125 22.80 -8.24 27.40
N ASN A 126 21.48 -8.37 27.46
CA ASN A 126 20.80 -8.91 28.63
C ASN A 126 20.36 -10.36 28.44
N THR A 127 20.64 -10.97 27.29
CA THR A 127 20.31 -12.38 27.00
C THR A 127 18.81 -12.71 27.14
N VAL A 128 17.95 -11.72 26.88
CA VAL A 128 16.49 -11.86 26.94
C VAL A 128 15.93 -11.75 25.52
N PHE A 129 15.34 -12.84 25.01
CA PHE A 129 14.92 -12.98 23.61
C PHE A 129 13.40 -13.09 23.42
N ASN A 130 12.62 -12.55 24.36
CA ASN A 130 11.17 -12.75 24.42
C ASN A 130 10.38 -12.15 23.23
N ASP A 131 10.96 -11.21 22.50
CA ASP A 131 10.28 -10.47 21.42
C ASP A 131 10.96 -10.59 20.04
N LEU A 132 11.74 -11.66 19.81
CA LEU A 132 12.43 -11.85 18.52
C LEU A 132 11.46 -11.99 17.35
N ARG A 133 10.25 -12.49 17.60
CA ARG A 133 9.20 -12.59 16.58
C ARG A 133 8.81 -11.20 16.04
N SER A 134 8.58 -10.23 16.92
CA SER A 134 8.30 -8.84 16.54
C SER A 134 9.43 -8.26 15.70
N ILE A 135 10.69 -8.54 16.06
CA ILE A 135 11.85 -8.11 15.28
C ILE A 135 11.84 -8.73 13.86
N VAL A 136 11.57 -10.04 13.75
CA VAL A 136 11.49 -10.74 12.46
C VAL A 136 10.37 -10.18 11.59
N ASP A 137 9.20 -9.94 12.17
CA ASP A 137 8.04 -9.38 11.46
C ASP A 137 8.35 -7.96 10.94
N ARG A 138 9.00 -7.13 11.75
CA ARG A 138 9.42 -5.77 11.35
C ARG A 138 10.47 -5.78 10.24
N TYR A 139 11.39 -6.74 10.24
CA TYR A 139 12.31 -6.92 9.13
C TYR A 139 11.59 -7.40 7.85
N ALA A 140 10.56 -8.24 7.99
CA ALA A 140 9.73 -8.66 6.85
C ALA A 140 8.95 -7.47 6.24
N GLU A 141 8.42 -6.56 7.07
CA GLU A 141 7.76 -5.32 6.62
C GLU A 141 8.70 -4.49 5.74
N ILE A 142 9.91 -4.17 6.21
CA ILE A 142 10.84 -3.33 5.46
C ILE A 142 11.46 -4.05 4.25
N SER A 143 11.57 -5.38 4.29
CA SER A 143 11.96 -6.19 3.13
C SER A 143 10.91 -6.11 2.02
N LYS A 144 9.63 -6.20 2.40
CA LYS A 144 8.51 -6.05 1.46
C LYS A 144 8.51 -4.67 0.83
N ILE A 145 8.72 -3.62 1.61
CA ILE A 145 8.81 -2.24 1.10
C ILE A 145 9.94 -2.10 0.08
N ALA A 146 11.13 -2.63 0.39
CA ALA A 146 12.25 -2.62 -0.56
C ALA A 146 11.90 -3.35 -1.87
N LYS A 147 11.16 -4.46 -1.78
CA LYS A 147 10.65 -5.18 -2.97
C LYS A 147 9.59 -4.37 -3.74
N ASP A 148 8.70 -3.68 -3.03
CA ASP A 148 7.62 -2.89 -3.64
C ASP A 148 8.15 -1.66 -4.39
N ILE A 149 9.34 -1.16 -4.02
CA ILE A 149 10.08 -0.12 -4.77
C ILE A 149 11.06 -0.68 -5.80
N ASP A 150 10.93 -1.95 -6.17
CA ASP A 150 11.77 -2.69 -7.13
C ASP A 150 13.27 -2.79 -6.74
N ASP A 151 13.61 -2.60 -5.46
CA ASP A 151 14.98 -2.74 -4.94
C ASP A 151 15.22 -4.15 -4.36
N LEU A 152 15.43 -5.09 -5.28
CA LEU A 152 15.63 -6.50 -4.95
C LEU A 152 16.91 -6.72 -4.13
N THR A 153 17.95 -5.93 -4.34
CA THR A 153 19.23 -6.06 -3.62
C THR A 153 19.08 -5.69 -2.15
N MET A 154 18.38 -4.58 -1.86
CA MET A 154 18.07 -4.19 -0.50
C MET A 154 17.13 -5.19 0.17
N SER A 155 16.07 -5.64 -0.52
CA SER A 155 15.15 -6.66 -0.02
C SER A 155 15.90 -7.95 0.38
N GLN A 156 16.79 -8.44 -0.48
CA GLN A 156 17.62 -9.62 -0.18
C GLN A 156 18.58 -9.39 1.00
N THR A 157 19.15 -8.19 1.12
CA THR A 157 20.03 -7.83 2.24
C THR A 157 19.28 -7.84 3.56
N ILE A 158 18.07 -7.28 3.57
CA ILE A 158 17.17 -7.27 4.72
C ILE A 158 16.72 -8.71 5.07
N ASP A 159 16.38 -9.53 4.07
CA ASP A 159 16.00 -10.93 4.29
C ASP A 159 17.15 -11.76 4.89
N LYS A 160 18.40 -11.48 4.52
CA LYS A 160 19.58 -12.10 5.15
C LYS A 160 19.72 -11.69 6.61
N MET A 161 19.48 -10.41 6.95
CA MET A 161 19.46 -9.94 8.35
C MET A 161 18.35 -10.62 9.15
N LYS A 162 17.15 -10.73 8.58
CA LYS A 162 16.02 -11.45 9.17
C LYS A 162 16.36 -12.92 9.43
N ALA A 163 16.92 -13.61 8.44
CA ALA A 163 17.35 -15.01 8.58
C ALA A 163 18.42 -15.18 9.66
N ALA A 164 19.36 -14.24 9.77
CA ALA A 164 20.35 -14.23 10.83
C ALA A 164 19.71 -14.12 12.23
N ILE A 165 18.65 -13.34 12.40
CA ILE A 165 17.95 -13.22 13.69
C ILE A 165 17.23 -14.51 14.06
N ILE A 166 16.64 -15.20 13.07
CA ILE A 166 16.06 -16.53 13.27
C ILE A 166 17.16 -17.53 13.68
N LEU A 167 18.32 -17.50 13.01
CA LEU A 167 19.45 -18.35 13.37
C LEU A 167 19.97 -18.06 14.79
N LEU A 168 20.08 -16.78 15.16
CA LEU A 168 20.46 -16.35 16.51
C LEU A 168 19.50 -16.94 17.57
N GLN A 169 18.19 -16.88 17.31
CA GLN A 169 17.19 -17.49 18.18
C GLN A 169 17.46 -18.98 18.36
N THR A 170 17.66 -19.71 17.27
CA THR A 170 17.86 -21.16 17.30
C THR A 170 19.19 -21.55 17.97
N GLY A 171 20.26 -20.78 17.74
CA GLY A 171 21.57 -21.01 18.37
C GLY A 171 21.52 -20.75 19.87
N TRP A 172 20.79 -19.72 20.30
CA TRP A 172 20.53 -19.43 21.71
C TRP A 172 19.77 -20.57 22.40
N GLU A 173 18.64 -21.00 21.81
CA GLU A 173 17.80 -22.09 22.34
C GLU A 173 18.59 -23.40 22.48
N LYS A 174 19.49 -23.68 21.53
CA LYS A 174 20.33 -24.89 21.51
C LYS A 174 21.65 -24.75 22.28
N LYS A 175 21.96 -23.57 22.82
CA LYS A 175 23.26 -23.24 23.43
C LYS A 175 24.45 -23.52 22.50
N ASN A 176 24.25 -23.33 21.18
CA ASN A 176 25.29 -23.51 20.17
C ASN A 176 26.00 -22.18 19.88
N THR A 177 27.26 -22.07 20.30
CA THR A 177 28.09 -20.86 20.12
C THR A 177 28.47 -20.61 18.67
N ASP A 178 28.62 -21.67 17.86
CA ASP A 178 29.00 -21.55 16.46
C ASP A 178 27.85 -20.96 15.65
N ASP A 179 26.62 -21.42 15.91
CA ASP A 179 25.41 -20.86 15.30
C ASP A 179 25.23 -19.39 15.69
N TYR A 180 25.51 -19.04 16.96
CA TYR A 180 25.46 -17.66 17.41
C TYR A 180 26.46 -16.76 16.66
N MET A 181 27.71 -17.21 16.54
CA MET A 181 28.77 -16.47 15.87
C MET A 181 28.53 -16.34 14.37
N LEU A 182 28.07 -17.41 13.71
CA LEU A 182 27.68 -17.40 12.32
C LEU A 182 26.54 -16.40 12.09
N ALA A 183 25.50 -16.47 12.91
CA ALA A 183 24.34 -15.61 12.77
C ALA A 183 24.68 -14.14 13.05
N TRP A 184 25.50 -13.85 14.06
CA TRP A 184 26.04 -12.49 14.30
C TRP A 184 26.85 -11.98 13.10
N THR A 185 27.68 -12.82 12.49
CA THR A 185 28.49 -12.47 11.32
C THR A 185 27.62 -12.14 10.12
N ILE A 186 26.59 -12.95 9.85
CA ILE A 186 25.64 -12.69 8.76
C ILE A 186 24.88 -11.39 9.03
N TYR A 187 24.37 -11.19 10.25
CA TYR A 187 23.62 -9.98 10.61
C TYR A 187 24.49 -8.73 10.45
N SER A 188 25.66 -8.69 11.11
CA SER A 188 26.55 -7.53 11.10
C SER A 188 27.03 -7.17 9.69
N LYS A 189 27.38 -8.17 8.87
CA LYS A 189 27.79 -7.94 7.48
C LYS A 189 26.69 -7.33 6.63
N ASN A 190 25.46 -7.83 6.74
CA ASN A 190 24.35 -7.31 5.96
C ASN A 190 23.83 -5.97 6.52
N ALA A 191 23.93 -5.72 7.83
CA ALA A 191 23.65 -4.42 8.42
C ALA A 191 24.61 -3.34 7.89
N GLU A 192 25.90 -3.66 7.75
CA GLU A 192 26.90 -2.78 7.13
C GLU A 192 26.53 -2.47 5.66
N LEU A 193 26.18 -3.51 4.88
CA LEU A 193 25.76 -3.35 3.48
C LEU A 193 24.51 -2.48 3.36
N LEU A 194 23.49 -2.74 4.17
CA LEU A 194 22.25 -1.97 4.20
C LEU A 194 22.51 -0.50 4.57
N ASN A 195 23.33 -0.24 5.59
CA ASN A 195 23.67 1.12 6.00
C ASN A 195 24.43 1.87 4.91
N LYS A 196 25.38 1.21 4.24
CA LYS A 196 26.12 1.79 3.10
C LYS A 196 25.17 2.13 1.96
N ASP A 197 24.31 1.19 1.59
CA ASP A 197 23.35 1.34 0.49
C ASP A 197 22.34 2.46 0.77
N LEU A 198 21.74 2.50 1.97
CA LEU A 198 20.86 3.58 2.40
C LEU A 198 21.57 4.94 2.43
N THR A 199 22.82 5.00 2.89
CA THR A 199 23.60 6.25 2.89
C THR A 199 23.78 6.77 1.46
N THR A 200 24.09 5.88 0.52
CA THR A 200 24.20 6.24 -0.90
C THR A 200 22.86 6.72 -1.46
N LYS A 201 21.76 5.98 -1.23
CA LYS A 201 20.42 6.30 -1.77
C LYS A 201 19.77 7.55 -1.17
N LEU A 202 20.16 7.91 0.05
CA LEU A 202 19.66 9.10 0.74
C LEU A 202 20.50 10.36 0.45
N SER A 203 21.66 10.24 -0.19
CA SER A 203 22.50 11.39 -0.54
C SER A 203 21.79 12.32 -1.54
N GLU A 204 22.27 13.55 -1.64
CA GLU A 204 21.75 14.53 -2.61
C GLU A 204 22.21 14.21 -4.04
N SER A 205 23.29 13.45 -4.19
CA SER A 205 23.90 13.10 -5.47
C SER A 205 23.29 11.86 -6.13
N TYR A 206 22.36 11.17 -5.46
CA TYR A 206 21.79 9.93 -5.97
C TYR A 206 20.62 10.19 -6.91
N HIS A 207 20.79 9.79 -8.16
CA HIS A 207 19.72 9.70 -9.14
C HIS A 207 19.30 8.24 -9.26
N TYR A 208 18.01 8.00 -9.10
CA TYR A 208 17.38 6.70 -9.20
C TYR A 208 17.16 6.39 -10.68
N GLU A 209 17.35 5.14 -11.04
CA GLU A 209 17.10 4.68 -12.40
C GLU A 209 15.60 4.42 -12.56
N LEU A 210 14.97 5.09 -13.52
CA LEU A 210 13.64 4.67 -13.96
C LEU A 210 13.79 3.32 -14.66
N ILE A 211 13.18 2.28 -14.08
CA ILE A 211 12.97 1.04 -14.81
C ILE A 211 11.87 1.32 -15.83
N ASP A 212 12.29 1.51 -17.08
CA ASP A 212 11.38 1.60 -18.22
C ASP A 212 10.61 0.27 -18.34
N LYS A 213 9.38 0.24 -17.81
CA LYS A 213 8.46 -0.91 -17.93
C LYS A 213 7.77 -0.95 -19.29
N THR A 214 8.20 -0.15 -20.27
CA THR A 214 7.66 -0.22 -21.62
C THR A 214 8.31 -1.39 -22.40
N ILE A 215 7.47 -2.35 -22.78
CA ILE A 215 7.65 -3.34 -23.86
C ILE A 215 8.52 -4.57 -23.53
N LYS A 216 7.88 -5.61 -23.01
CA LYS A 216 7.89 -6.91 -23.71
C LYS A 216 6.46 -7.39 -23.92
N LYS A 217 6.09 -7.44 -25.20
CA LYS A 217 4.89 -8.06 -25.80
C LYS A 217 4.63 -9.45 -25.26
#